data_AF-A0A813K4I0-F1
#
_entry.id   AF-A0A813K4I0-F1
#
_cell.length_a   1.000
_cell.length_b   1.000
_cell.length_c   1.000
_cell.angle_alpha   90.00
_cell.angle_beta   90.00
_cell.angle_gamma   90.00
#
_symmetry.space_group_name_H-M   'P 1'
#
loop_
_entity.id
_entity.type
_entity.pdbx_description
1 polymer ?
#
loop_
_entity_poly.entity_id
_entity_poly.type
_entity_poly.pdbx_seq_one_letter_code
_entity_poly.pdbx_strand_id
1 'polypeptide(L)'
;MAGLGVYTQLAYCSTRRCQLWASLVEKAFAKVCGSYAATAGGEANEAIAVLTGWPCDVVRFDREDFDADVLWASLSTSRDAQFLMTCSTGRAAESCESVGLVPNHAYSLIDVLDFADQRRGRLQLLKIRNPHAKSKWRGAWSDSSSDWTPALRKELGVASTSQGGSFFMAFGDFLLWFERCTICRVRHEGWSKARLPKIASQNKEATLQITRNRQHNNH
;
A
#
# COMPACT_ATOMS: atom_id res chain seq x y z
N MET A 1 17.95 -9.80 -45.20
CA MET A 1 16.74 -9.00 -44.86
C MET A 1 16.11 -9.63 -43.63
N ALA A 2 16.55 -9.24 -42.45
CA ALA A 2 15.96 -9.70 -41.19
C ALA A 2 14.61 -8.97 -41.02
N GLY A 3 13.53 -9.74 -40.92
CA GLY A 3 12.20 -9.20 -40.67
C GLY A 3 12.21 -8.40 -39.37
N LEU A 4 11.90 -7.11 -39.45
CA LEU A 4 11.52 -6.31 -38.29
C LEU A 4 10.26 -6.96 -37.71
N GLY A 5 10.45 -7.80 -36.70
CA GLY A 5 9.35 -8.35 -35.91
C GLY A 5 8.52 -7.19 -35.40
N VAL A 6 7.25 -7.14 -35.80
CA VAL A 6 6.32 -6.14 -35.28
C VAL A 6 6.17 -6.44 -33.79
N TYR A 7 6.80 -5.64 -32.94
CA TYR A 7 6.67 -5.74 -31.49
C TYR A 7 5.27 -5.28 -31.10
N THR A 8 4.30 -6.18 -31.12
CA THR A 8 2.91 -5.92 -30.73
C THR A 8 2.69 -5.97 -29.22
N GLN A 9 3.74 -6.26 -28.44
CA GLN A 9 3.69 -6.40 -26.99
C GLN A 9 4.54 -5.35 -26.29
N LEU A 10 3.97 -4.72 -25.26
CA LEU A 10 4.67 -3.76 -24.40
C LEU A 10 5.73 -4.49 -23.56
N ALA A 11 6.94 -3.93 -23.50
CA ALA A 11 8.07 -4.50 -22.75
C ALA A 11 8.03 -4.23 -21.23
N TYR A 12 7.32 -3.18 -20.81
CA TYR A 12 7.22 -2.74 -19.41
C TYR A 12 5.76 -2.82 -18.91
N CYS A 13 5.28 -1.85 -18.12
CA CYS A 13 3.92 -1.86 -17.58
C CYS A 13 2.89 -2.00 -18.71
N SER A 14 1.99 -2.97 -18.54
CA SER A 14 0.90 -3.23 -19.47
C SER A 14 -0.38 -3.49 -18.68
N THR A 15 -1.51 -3.17 -19.30
CA THR A 15 -2.83 -3.35 -18.69
C THR A 15 -3.67 -4.28 -19.54
N ARG A 16 -4.77 -4.78 -18.97
CA ARG A 16 -5.75 -5.56 -19.73
C ARG A 16 -6.42 -4.68 -20.78
N ARG A 17 -6.83 -5.30 -21.90
CA ARG A 17 -7.57 -4.64 -22.99
C ARG A 17 -6.81 -3.48 -23.66
N CYS A 18 -5.48 -3.58 -23.70
CA CYS A 18 -4.62 -2.61 -24.41
C CYS A 18 -4.79 -1.15 -23.93
N GLN A 19 -5.13 -0.91 -22.66
CA GLN A 19 -5.19 0.47 -22.16
C GLN A 19 -3.77 0.99 -21.95
N LEU A 20 -3.46 2.15 -22.53
CA LEU A 20 -2.09 2.69 -22.52
C LEU A 20 -1.79 3.62 -21.34
N TRP A 21 -2.78 3.98 -20.53
CA TRP A 21 -2.61 5.00 -19.49
C TRP A 21 -1.49 4.65 -18.50
N ALA A 22 -1.42 3.40 -18.03
CA ALA A 22 -0.40 3.00 -17.06
C ALA A 22 1.01 3.01 -17.69
N SER A 23 1.13 2.55 -18.93
CA SER A 23 2.38 2.56 -19.69
C SER A 23 2.86 3.99 -19.99
N LEU A 24 1.94 4.92 -20.23
CA LEU A 24 2.26 6.34 -20.43
C LEU A 24 2.71 7.01 -19.13
N VAL A 25 2.06 6.70 -18.01
CA VAL A 25 2.47 7.20 -16.69
C VAL A 25 3.86 6.68 -16.33
N GLU A 26 4.12 5.38 -16.51
CA GLU A 26 5.43 4.77 -16.28
C GLU A 26 6.50 5.43 -17.17
N LYS A 27 6.20 5.66 -18.46
CA LYS A 27 7.12 6.35 -19.38
C LYS A 27 7.44 7.78 -18.92
N ALA A 28 6.44 8.52 -18.46
CA ALA A 28 6.63 9.87 -17.95
C ALA A 28 7.50 9.87 -16.69
N PHE A 29 7.28 8.91 -15.79
CA PHE A 29 8.09 8.72 -14.60
C PHE A 29 9.54 8.35 -14.95
N ALA A 30 9.74 7.38 -15.84
CA ALA A 30 11.05 7.00 -16.35
C ALA A 30 11.81 8.17 -16.99
N LYS A 31 11.10 9.08 -17.68
CA LYS A 31 11.70 10.31 -18.22
C LYS A 31 12.21 11.24 -17.12
N VAL A 32 11.48 11.39 -16.01
CA VAL A 32 11.93 12.19 -14.85
C VAL A 32 13.14 11.53 -14.16
N CYS A 33 13.14 10.20 -14.06
CA CYS A 33 14.27 9.43 -13.51
C CYS A 33 15.46 9.30 -14.48
N GLY A 34 15.33 9.75 -15.73
CA GLY A 34 16.37 9.71 -16.77
C GLY A 34 16.38 8.45 -17.63
N SER A 35 15.86 7.31 -17.15
CA SER A 35 15.68 6.07 -17.94
C SER A 35 14.72 5.09 -17.26
N TYR A 36 14.25 4.07 -18.00
CA TYR A 36 13.51 2.93 -17.42
C TYR A 36 14.39 2.06 -16.51
N ALA A 37 15.70 2.03 -16.71
CA ALA A 37 16.60 1.30 -15.81
C ALA A 37 16.69 1.97 -14.44
N ALA A 38 16.62 3.31 -14.40
CA ALA A 38 16.66 4.09 -13.17
C ALA A 38 15.38 3.95 -12.31
N THR A 39 14.29 3.39 -12.84
CA THR A 39 13.07 3.11 -12.06
C THR A 39 13.08 1.75 -11.39
N ALA A 40 14.09 0.91 -11.65
CA ALA A 40 14.20 -0.41 -11.04
C ALA A 40 14.64 -0.29 -9.56
N GLY A 41 13.91 -0.97 -8.67
CA GLY A 41 14.25 -1.04 -7.24
C GLY A 41 13.78 0.12 -6.38
N GLY A 42 12.89 0.99 -6.88
CA GLY A 42 12.26 2.05 -6.09
C GLY A 42 11.27 1.50 -5.05
N GLU A 43 11.05 2.27 -3.99
CA GLU A 43 10.08 1.94 -2.95
C GLU A 43 8.68 2.51 -3.28
N ALA A 44 7.61 1.84 -2.80
CA ALA A 44 6.24 2.24 -3.13
C ALA A 44 5.87 3.65 -2.62
N ASN A 45 6.43 4.07 -1.48
CA ASN A 45 6.27 5.42 -0.93
C ASN A 45 6.78 6.51 -1.87
N GLU A 46 7.91 6.31 -2.55
CA GLU A 46 8.46 7.29 -3.49
C GLU A 46 7.52 7.49 -4.68
N ALA A 47 7.04 6.38 -5.25
CA ALA A 47 6.10 6.41 -6.36
C ALA A 47 4.79 7.11 -5.96
N ILE A 48 4.21 6.77 -4.80
CA ILE A 48 2.97 7.39 -4.32
C ILE A 48 3.17 8.87 -4.01
N ALA A 49 4.28 9.25 -3.38
CA ALA A 49 4.59 10.64 -3.08
C ALA A 49 4.76 11.47 -4.36
N VAL A 50 5.36 10.91 -5.42
CA VAL A 50 5.48 11.58 -6.72
C VAL A 50 4.11 11.72 -7.40
N LEU A 51 3.28 10.68 -7.36
CA LEU A 51 1.96 10.69 -8.01
C LEU A 51 0.94 11.59 -7.31
N THR A 52 1.01 11.68 -5.97
CA THR A 52 0.03 12.43 -5.17
C THR A 52 0.54 13.80 -4.73
N GLY A 53 1.86 13.99 -4.62
CA GLY A 53 2.48 15.18 -4.04
C GLY A 53 2.39 15.28 -2.50
N TRP A 54 1.90 14.22 -1.85
CA TRP A 54 1.68 14.12 -0.40
C TRP A 54 2.77 13.29 0.30
N PRO A 55 3.07 13.59 1.58
CA PRO A 55 3.99 12.79 2.37
C PRO A 55 3.46 11.37 2.58
N CYS A 56 4.39 10.42 2.53
CA CYS A 56 4.15 9.00 2.79
C CYS A 56 4.93 8.58 4.03
N ASP A 57 4.21 8.04 5.02
CA ASP A 57 4.80 7.51 6.23
C ASP A 57 5.07 6.02 6.04
N VAL A 58 6.31 5.60 6.29
CA VAL A 58 6.71 4.20 6.20
C VAL A 58 6.87 3.66 7.61
N VAL A 59 6.08 2.65 7.96
CA VAL A 59 6.20 1.90 9.20
C VAL A 59 6.88 0.59 8.88
N ARG A 60 8.03 0.34 9.49
CA ARG A 60 8.77 -0.93 9.36
C ARG A 60 8.54 -1.76 10.62
N PHE A 61 8.40 -3.07 10.44
CA PHE A 61 8.07 -3.99 11.53
C PHE A 61 9.31 -4.56 12.21
N ASP A 62 10.50 -4.31 11.64
CA ASP A 62 11.80 -4.74 12.16
C ASP A 62 12.43 -3.77 13.17
N ARG A 63 11.78 -2.65 13.46
CA ARG A 63 12.32 -1.63 14.38
C ARG A 63 12.01 -1.99 15.83
N GLU A 64 12.91 -1.62 16.73
CA GLU A 64 12.75 -1.84 18.17
C GLU A 64 11.56 -1.07 18.78
N ASP A 65 11.20 0.08 18.19
CA ASP A 65 10.05 0.90 18.59
C ASP A 65 8.74 0.47 17.91
N PHE A 66 8.73 -0.70 17.25
CA PHE A 66 7.54 -1.21 16.59
C PHE A 66 6.47 -1.66 17.61
N ASP A 67 5.27 -1.12 17.46
CA ASP A 67 4.09 -1.49 18.24
C ASP A 67 2.95 -1.89 17.30
N ALA A 68 2.51 -3.14 17.42
CA ALA A 68 1.47 -3.73 16.59
C ALA A 68 0.09 -3.09 16.82
N ASP A 69 -0.23 -2.70 18.05
CA ASP A 69 -1.52 -2.09 18.38
C ASP A 69 -1.58 -0.65 17.86
N VAL A 70 -0.47 0.09 17.97
CA VAL A 70 -0.34 1.42 17.37
C VAL A 70 -0.45 1.35 15.84
N LEU A 71 0.18 0.35 15.21
CA LEU A 71 0.03 0.12 13.79
C LEU A 71 -1.43 -0.17 13.42
N TRP A 72 -2.10 -1.08 14.15
CA TRP A 72 -3.50 -1.42 13.87
C TRP A 72 -4.41 -0.20 13.97
N ALA A 73 -4.25 0.62 15.03
CA ALA A 73 -4.99 1.85 15.21
C ALA A 73 -4.73 2.85 14.07
N SER A 74 -3.47 2.97 13.64
CA SER A 74 -3.07 3.82 12.52
C SER A 74 -3.70 3.36 11.19
N LEU A 75 -3.68 2.06 10.90
CA LEU A 75 -4.29 1.47 9.71
C LEU A 75 -5.82 1.68 9.71
N SER A 76 -6.47 1.43 10.84
CA SER A 76 -7.92 1.61 11.00
C SER A 76 -8.32 3.07 10.77
N THR A 77 -7.62 4.01 11.40
CA THR A 77 -7.86 5.45 11.22
C THR A 77 -7.59 5.88 9.77
N SER A 78 -6.55 5.33 9.14
CA SER A 78 -6.18 5.64 7.76
C SER A 78 -7.22 5.12 6.75
N ARG A 79 -7.81 3.95 7.03
CA ARG A 79 -8.92 3.39 6.27
C ARG A 79 -10.15 4.29 6.34
N ASP A 80 -10.53 4.75 7.53
CA ASP A 80 -11.68 5.65 7.70
C ASP A 80 -11.45 7.03 7.03
N ALA A 81 -10.20 7.49 7.04
CA ALA A 81 -9.78 8.69 6.31
C ALA A 81 -9.60 8.47 4.79
N GLN A 82 -9.81 7.25 4.29
CA GLN A 82 -9.65 6.84 2.89
C GLN A 82 -8.24 7.15 2.33
N PHE A 83 -7.21 7.04 3.16
CA PHE A 83 -5.83 7.21 2.75
C PHE A 83 -5.34 6.03 1.92
N LEU A 84 -4.36 6.32 1.04
CA LEU A 84 -3.73 5.28 0.23
C LEU A 84 -2.75 4.50 1.09
N MET A 85 -2.85 3.17 1.04
CA MET A 85 -1.98 2.28 1.80
C MET A 85 -1.35 1.22 0.91
N THR A 86 -0.07 0.95 1.14
CA THR A 86 0.67 -0.13 0.50
C THR A 86 1.47 -0.92 1.53
N CYS A 87 1.86 -2.12 1.18
CA CYS A 87 2.71 -2.96 2.00
C CYS A 87 3.70 -3.70 1.10
N SER A 88 4.83 -4.11 1.66
CA SER A 88 5.82 -4.87 0.90
C SER A 88 6.38 -6.03 1.69
N THR A 89 6.56 -7.14 0.99
CA THR A 89 7.26 -8.32 1.49
C THR A 89 8.76 -8.10 1.43
N GLY A 90 9.46 -8.84 2.29
CA GLY A 90 10.90 -8.78 2.42
C GLY A 90 11.69 -9.61 1.42
N ARG A 91 13.01 -9.54 1.55
CA ARG A 91 13.95 -10.37 0.76
C ARG A 91 14.03 -11.83 1.24
N ALA A 92 13.36 -12.19 2.33
CA ALA A 92 13.27 -13.58 2.82
C ALA A 92 12.43 -14.45 1.85
N ALA A 93 13.09 -14.86 0.75
CA ALA A 93 12.45 -15.37 -0.46
C ALA A 93 11.91 -16.81 -0.34
N GLU A 94 12.58 -17.67 0.42
CA GLU A 94 12.30 -19.11 0.38
C GLU A 94 10.98 -19.47 1.08
N SER A 95 10.53 -18.67 2.05
CA SER A 95 9.31 -18.95 2.81
C SER A 95 8.06 -18.33 2.16
N CYS A 96 8.18 -17.14 1.55
CA CYS A 96 7.04 -16.40 0.99
C CYS A 96 6.32 -17.17 -0.13
N GLU A 97 7.09 -17.83 -1.00
CA GLU A 97 6.53 -18.55 -2.15
C GLU A 97 5.67 -19.75 -1.70
N SER A 98 6.04 -20.41 -0.60
CA SER A 98 5.31 -21.55 -0.04
C SER A 98 3.88 -21.18 0.36
N VAL A 99 3.68 -19.96 0.86
CA VAL A 99 2.39 -19.39 1.26
C VAL A 99 1.71 -18.56 0.16
N GLY A 100 2.32 -18.48 -1.02
CA GLY A 100 1.76 -17.83 -2.20
C GLY A 100 1.99 -16.31 -2.28
N LEU A 101 2.85 -15.78 -1.42
CA LEU A 101 3.36 -14.41 -1.51
C LEU A 101 4.58 -14.37 -2.44
N VAL A 102 4.86 -13.18 -2.98
CA VAL A 102 6.01 -12.90 -3.84
C VAL A 102 7.01 -12.16 -2.98
N PRO A 103 8.28 -12.59 -2.91
CA PRO A 103 9.28 -11.88 -2.13
C PRO A 103 9.71 -10.58 -2.80
N ASN A 104 10.16 -9.62 -1.98
CA ASN A 104 10.61 -8.30 -2.40
C ASN A 104 9.60 -7.61 -3.36
N HIS A 105 8.32 -7.68 -3.01
CA HIS A 105 7.23 -7.24 -3.89
C HIS A 105 6.27 -6.28 -3.16
N ALA A 106 5.77 -5.31 -3.90
CA ALA A 106 4.82 -4.33 -3.39
C ALA A 106 3.37 -4.77 -3.64
N TYR A 107 2.54 -4.59 -2.61
CA TYR A 107 1.13 -4.90 -2.58
C TYR A 107 0.33 -3.65 -2.18
N SER A 108 -0.94 -3.59 -2.60
CA SER A 108 -1.87 -2.57 -2.13
C SER A 108 -2.64 -3.07 -0.93
N LEU A 109 -2.71 -2.29 0.15
CA LEU A 109 -3.58 -2.56 1.28
C LEU A 109 -4.90 -1.84 1.01
N ILE A 110 -5.94 -2.63 0.71
CA ILE A 110 -7.22 -2.16 0.19
C ILE A 110 -8.21 -1.86 1.32
N ASP A 111 -8.21 -2.69 2.36
CA ASP A 111 -9.18 -2.58 3.44
C ASP A 111 -8.62 -3.10 4.78
N VAL A 112 -9.15 -2.57 5.88
CA VAL A 112 -8.82 -2.92 7.26
C VAL A 112 -10.13 -3.21 7.98
N LEU A 113 -10.28 -4.41 8.51
CA LEU A 113 -11.55 -4.91 9.05
C LEU A 113 -11.35 -5.35 10.49
N ASP A 114 -12.20 -4.84 11.38
CA ASP A 114 -12.22 -5.18 12.80
C ASP A 114 -13.66 -5.50 13.19
N PHE A 115 -13.93 -6.75 13.57
CA PHE A 115 -15.27 -7.17 13.97
C PHE A 115 -15.22 -8.32 14.98
N ALA A 116 -16.28 -8.42 15.78
CA ALA A 116 -16.44 -9.51 16.73
C ALA A 116 -17.04 -10.73 16.02
N ASP A 117 -16.30 -11.84 16.04
CA ASP A 117 -16.78 -13.16 15.66
C ASP A 117 -17.21 -13.95 16.90
N GLN A 118 -18.40 -14.55 16.82
CA GLN A 118 -18.99 -15.27 17.94
C GLN A 118 -18.16 -16.50 18.37
N ARG A 119 -17.34 -17.07 17.48
CA ARG A 119 -16.54 -18.27 17.77
C ARG A 119 -15.11 -17.92 18.16
N ARG A 120 -14.53 -16.88 17.56
CA ARG A 120 -13.10 -16.55 17.64
C ARG A 120 -12.82 -15.25 18.41
N GLY A 121 -13.85 -14.54 18.84
CA GLY A 121 -13.70 -13.23 19.47
C GLY A 121 -13.38 -12.15 18.45
N ARG A 122 -12.52 -11.19 18.80
CA ARG A 122 -12.15 -10.09 17.90
C ARG A 122 -11.34 -10.61 16.71
N LEU A 123 -11.80 -10.32 15.49
CA LEU A 123 -11.10 -10.62 14.25
C LEU A 123 -10.58 -9.34 13.60
N GLN A 124 -9.27 -9.33 13.36
CA GLN A 124 -8.54 -8.26 12.69
C GLN A 124 -8.04 -8.79 11.34
N LEU A 125 -8.72 -8.39 10.26
CA LEU A 125 -8.42 -8.84 8.91
C LEU A 125 -7.98 -7.68 8.02
N LEU A 126 -7.05 -7.96 7.11
CA LEU A 126 -6.61 -7.04 6.08
C LEU A 126 -6.99 -7.58 4.71
N LYS A 127 -7.48 -6.71 3.83
CA LYS A 127 -7.67 -7.02 2.41
C LYS A 127 -6.50 -6.46 1.62
N ILE A 128 -5.74 -7.34 0.98
CA ILE A 128 -4.52 -6.99 0.26
C ILE A 128 -4.66 -7.40 -1.20
N ARG A 129 -4.05 -6.63 -2.11
CA ARG A 129 -4.05 -6.92 -3.54
C ARG A 129 -2.64 -7.02 -4.10
N ASN A 130 -2.38 -8.14 -4.78
CA ASN A 130 -1.23 -8.32 -5.65
C ASN A 130 -1.50 -7.64 -7.02
N PRO A 131 -0.73 -6.59 -7.40
CA PRO A 131 -0.93 -5.89 -8.68
C PRO A 131 -0.78 -6.81 -9.89
N HIS A 132 0.09 -7.81 -9.82
CA HIS A 132 0.36 -8.74 -10.93
C HIS A 132 -0.67 -9.87 -11.00
N ALA A 133 -1.45 -10.11 -9.93
CA ALA A 133 -2.45 -11.17 -9.82
C ALA A 133 -1.95 -12.58 -10.20
N LYS A 134 -0.63 -12.83 -10.17
CA LYS A 134 0.00 -14.11 -10.54
C LYS A 134 -0.04 -15.14 -9.42
N SER A 135 -0.06 -14.69 -8.17
CA SER A 135 -0.12 -15.54 -6.98
C SER A 135 -1.08 -14.93 -5.95
N LYS A 136 -1.62 -15.81 -5.10
CA LYS A 136 -2.52 -15.47 -4.00
C LYS A 136 -2.05 -16.16 -2.72
N TRP A 137 -2.33 -15.50 -1.60
CA TRP A 137 -2.19 -16.04 -0.26
C TRP A 137 -2.90 -17.38 -0.10
N ARG A 138 -2.23 -18.35 0.53
CA ARG A 138 -2.73 -19.72 0.78
C ARG A 138 -2.88 -20.07 2.26
N GLY A 139 -2.57 -19.15 3.18
CA GLY A 139 -2.74 -19.38 4.61
C GLY A 139 -4.15 -19.09 5.12
N ALA A 140 -4.26 -18.76 6.41
CA ALA A 140 -5.52 -18.46 7.07
C ALA A 140 -6.26 -17.32 6.35
N TRP A 141 -7.59 -17.42 6.23
CA TRP A 141 -8.42 -16.45 5.48
C TRP A 141 -8.13 -16.33 3.97
N SER A 142 -7.32 -17.21 3.38
CA SER A 142 -7.24 -17.35 1.92
C SER A 142 -8.61 -17.71 1.30
N ASP A 143 -8.77 -17.51 -0.01
CA ASP A 143 -10.04 -17.78 -0.71
C ASP A 143 -10.57 -19.20 -0.45
N SER A 144 -9.68 -20.19 -0.28
CA SER A 144 -10.00 -21.59 0.00
C SER A 144 -9.92 -21.99 1.48
N SER A 145 -9.63 -21.06 2.39
CA SER A 145 -9.52 -21.39 3.82
C SER A 145 -10.86 -21.86 4.40
N SER A 146 -10.78 -22.84 5.31
CA SER A 146 -11.88 -23.30 6.16
C SER A 146 -12.22 -22.33 7.29
N ASP A 147 -11.41 -21.27 7.50
CA ASP A 147 -11.71 -20.22 8.47
C ASP A 147 -12.98 -19.44 8.12
N TRP A 148 -13.30 -19.40 6.84
CA TRP A 148 -14.46 -18.70 6.33
C TRP A 148 -15.76 -19.41 6.68
N THR A 149 -16.64 -18.71 7.39
CA THR A 149 -18.05 -19.10 7.50
C THR A 149 -18.85 -18.58 6.31
N PRO A 150 -19.97 -19.22 5.92
CA PRO A 150 -20.84 -18.70 4.86
C PRO A 150 -21.36 -17.28 5.14
N ALA A 151 -21.59 -16.95 6.41
CA ALA A 151 -22.02 -15.62 6.83
C ALA A 151 -20.93 -14.57 6.55
N LEU A 152 -19.69 -14.81 6.99
CA LEU A 152 -18.56 -13.89 6.79
C LEU A 152 -18.22 -13.72 5.31
N ARG A 153 -18.30 -14.80 4.51
CA ARG A 153 -18.09 -14.70 3.06
C ARG A 153 -19.10 -13.77 2.40
N LYS A 154 -20.37 -13.87 2.80
CA LYS A 154 -21.44 -13.01 2.28
C LYS A 154 -21.26 -11.56 2.74
N GLU A 155 -20.95 -11.34 4.00
CA GLU A 155 -20.78 -10.02 4.60
C GLU A 155 -19.60 -9.25 4.00
N LEU A 156 -18.43 -9.90 3.87
CA LEU A 156 -17.22 -9.28 3.36
C LEU A 156 -17.09 -9.35 1.82
N GLY A 157 -18.12 -9.87 1.15
CA GLY A 157 -18.14 -10.00 -0.31
C GLY A 157 -16.98 -10.87 -0.84
N VAL A 158 -16.58 -11.89 -0.09
CA VAL A 158 -15.54 -12.85 -0.50
C VAL A 158 -16.14 -13.73 -1.59
N ALA A 159 -15.99 -13.31 -2.85
CA ALA A 159 -16.31 -14.17 -3.97
C ALA A 159 -15.45 -15.44 -3.89
N SER A 160 -16.07 -16.61 -4.04
CA SER A 160 -15.38 -17.92 -4.07
C SER A 160 -14.27 -18.01 -5.12
N THR A 161 -14.24 -17.04 -6.05
CA THR A 161 -13.18 -16.88 -7.05
C THR A 161 -12.96 -15.38 -7.27
N SER A 162 -12.25 -14.72 -6.35
CA SER A 162 -11.91 -13.30 -6.51
C SER A 162 -11.03 -13.13 -7.77
N GLN A 163 -11.59 -12.56 -8.84
CA GLN A 163 -10.79 -12.19 -10.00
C GLN A 163 -9.97 -10.94 -9.66
N GLY A 164 -8.64 -11.00 -9.78
CA GLY A 164 -7.79 -9.80 -9.66
C GLY A 164 -6.79 -9.75 -8.51
N GLY A 165 -6.34 -10.90 -8.01
CA GLY A 165 -5.18 -10.98 -7.11
C GLY A 165 -5.38 -10.38 -5.72
N SER A 166 -6.63 -10.11 -5.34
CA SER A 166 -6.98 -9.66 -3.99
C SER A 166 -7.23 -10.86 -3.08
N PHE A 167 -6.83 -10.76 -1.82
CA PHE A 167 -7.01 -11.79 -0.80
C PHE A 167 -7.16 -11.14 0.57
N PHE A 168 -7.68 -11.89 1.53
CA PHE A 168 -7.70 -11.49 2.93
C PHE A 168 -6.64 -12.25 3.71
N MET A 169 -6.17 -11.65 4.79
CA MET A 169 -5.27 -12.29 5.74
C MET A 169 -5.51 -11.75 7.15
N ALA A 170 -5.12 -12.53 8.17
CA ALA A 170 -5.13 -12.05 9.53
C ALA A 170 -4.03 -11.00 9.75
N PHE A 171 -4.26 -10.05 10.65
CA PHE A 171 -3.25 -9.05 11.01
C PHE A 171 -1.97 -9.67 11.58
N GLY A 172 -2.09 -10.74 12.36
CA GLY A 172 -0.91 -11.48 12.86
C GLY A 172 -0.06 -12.07 11.73
N ASP A 173 -0.69 -12.69 10.73
CA ASP A 173 0.03 -13.18 9.54
C ASP A 173 0.67 -12.02 8.77
N PHE A 174 0.01 -10.86 8.72
CA PHE A 174 0.55 -9.70 8.02
C PHE A 174 1.87 -9.24 8.65
N LEU A 175 1.95 -9.17 9.97
CA LEU A 175 3.19 -8.83 10.68
C LEU A 175 4.30 -9.86 10.49
N LEU A 176 3.94 -11.13 10.30
CA LEU A 176 4.89 -12.22 10.09
C LEU A 176 5.50 -12.19 8.68
N TRP A 177 4.69 -11.90 7.66
CA TRP A 177 5.08 -12.07 6.26
C TRP A 177 5.47 -10.79 5.53
N PHE A 178 5.05 -9.62 6.02
CA PHE A 178 5.41 -8.33 5.46
C PHE A 178 6.48 -7.67 6.32
N GLU A 179 7.32 -6.83 5.70
CA GLU A 179 8.36 -6.09 6.45
C GLU A 179 7.92 -4.70 6.84
N ARG A 180 7.00 -4.11 6.06
CA ARG A 180 6.64 -2.70 6.18
C ARG A 180 5.31 -2.40 5.52
N CYS A 181 4.70 -1.31 5.97
CA CYS A 181 3.60 -0.65 5.30
C CYS A 181 3.88 0.83 5.06
N THR A 182 3.23 1.40 4.06
CA THR A 182 3.26 2.82 3.74
C THR A 182 1.84 3.37 3.81
N ILE A 183 1.69 4.51 4.47
CA ILE A 183 0.44 5.26 4.54
C ILE A 183 0.69 6.62 3.89
N CYS A 184 0.01 6.89 2.79
CA CYS A 184 0.02 8.20 2.14
C CYS A 184 -1.22 8.98 2.57
N ARG A 185 -1.00 10.04 3.37
CA ARG A 185 -2.05 10.88 3.93
C ARG A 185 -2.57 11.90 2.92
N VAL A 186 -3.04 11.40 1.78
CA VAL A 186 -3.64 12.22 0.72
C VAL A 186 -4.91 12.87 1.26
N ARG A 187 -5.04 14.19 1.06
CA ARG A 187 -6.26 14.93 1.39
C ARG A 187 -6.72 15.70 0.17
N HIS A 188 -8.00 15.59 -0.15
CA HIS A 188 -8.57 16.27 -1.31
C HIS A 188 -8.98 17.72 -0.99
N GLU A 189 -9.17 18.10 0.28
CA GLU A 189 -9.68 19.42 0.67
C GLU A 189 -9.03 19.97 1.96
N GLY A 190 -9.03 21.31 2.09
CA GLY A 190 -8.74 22.01 3.35
C GLY A 190 -7.26 22.13 3.75
N TRP A 191 -6.33 21.97 2.82
CA TRP A 191 -4.89 22.03 3.12
C TRP A 191 -4.13 22.97 2.19
N SER A 192 -3.23 23.77 2.78
CA SER A 192 -2.30 24.63 2.06
C SER A 192 -0.87 24.10 2.20
N LYS A 193 -0.19 23.89 1.08
CA LYS A 193 1.23 23.50 1.07
C LYS A 193 2.11 24.74 1.17
N ALA A 194 2.72 24.96 2.34
CA ALA A 194 3.81 25.91 2.47
C ALA A 194 5.13 25.23 2.08
N ARG A 195 5.79 25.70 1.01
CA ARG A 195 7.19 25.34 0.76
C ARG A 195 8.05 26.34 1.50
N LEU A 196 8.64 25.93 2.61
CA LEU A 196 9.65 26.76 3.25
C LEU A 196 10.89 26.75 2.36
N PRO A 197 11.45 27.92 1.99
CA PRO A 197 12.77 27.96 1.39
C PRO A 197 13.75 27.26 2.34
N LYS A 198 14.67 26.46 1.80
CA LYS A 198 15.72 25.81 2.60
C LYS A 198 16.43 26.91 3.40
N ILE A 199 16.19 26.97 4.70
CA ILE A 199 16.96 27.83 5.60
C ILE A 199 18.34 27.19 5.63
N ALA A 200 19.30 27.79 4.93
CA ALA A 200 20.70 27.48 5.13
C ALA A 200 20.95 27.66 6.64
N SER A 201 21.34 26.59 7.31
CA SER A 201 21.52 26.58 8.76
C SER A 201 22.57 27.59 9.17
N GLN A 202 22.12 28.79 9.56
CA GLN A 202 22.86 29.68 10.42
C GLN A 202 21.96 30.04 11.60
N ASN A 203 22.41 29.56 12.75
CA ASN A 203 21.97 29.84 14.12
C ASN A 203 20.79 29.05 14.70
N LYS A 204 21.18 28.28 15.72
CA LYS A 204 20.40 27.66 16.79
C LYS A 204 19.62 28.74 17.55
N GLU A 205 18.50 28.33 18.15
CA GLU A 205 17.58 29.11 19.00
C GLU A 205 16.45 29.85 18.28
N ALA A 206 15.37 29.12 17.97
CA ALA A 206 14.03 29.68 18.04
C ALA A 206 13.03 28.54 18.33
N THR A 207 12.63 28.44 19.59
CA THR A 207 11.58 27.57 20.11
C THR A 207 10.28 27.75 19.30
N LEU A 208 9.82 26.66 18.67
CA LEU A 208 8.58 26.61 17.89
C LEU A 208 7.36 26.84 18.80
N GLN A 209 6.76 28.02 18.77
CA GLN A 209 5.37 28.22 19.22
C GLN A 209 4.42 28.01 18.04
N ILE A 210 3.66 26.91 18.06
CA ILE A 210 2.60 26.63 17.10
C ILE A 210 1.33 27.35 17.57
N THR A 211 0.98 28.47 16.96
CA THR A 211 -0.30 29.15 17.20
C THR A 211 -1.40 28.48 16.37
N ARG A 212 -2.36 27.79 17.02
CA ARG A 212 -3.61 27.33 16.39
C ARG A 212 -4.54 28.53 16.20
N ASN A 213 -4.77 28.94 14.96
CA ASN A 213 -5.83 29.90 14.66
C ASN A 213 -7.19 29.18 14.63
N ARG A 214 -8.02 29.42 15.67
CA ARG A 214 -9.38 28.93 15.78
C ARG A 214 -10.31 30.06 15.31
N GLN A 215 -10.82 29.99 14.09
CA GLN A 215 -11.85 30.94 13.67
C GLN A 215 -13.17 30.60 14.36
N HIS A 216 -13.60 31.47 15.28
CA HIS A 216 -14.98 31.56 15.74
C HIS A 216 -15.75 32.43 14.75
N ASN A 217 -16.74 31.87 14.08
CA ASN A 217 -17.80 32.64 13.44
C ASN A 217 -18.99 32.68 14.41
N ASN A 218 -19.23 33.83 15.01
CA ASN A 218 -20.50 34.20 15.64
C ASN A 218 -21.08 35.36 14.80
N HIS A 219 -22.25 35.15 14.21
CA HIS A 219 -23.39 36.06 14.22
C HIS A 219 -24.64 35.29 13.80
#